data_AF-A0AA35EF64-F1
#
_entry.id   AF-A0AA35EF64-F1
#
_cell.length_a   1.000
_cell.length_b   1.000
_cell.length_c   1.000
_cell.angle_alpha   90.00
_cell.angle_beta   90.00
_cell.angle_gamma   90.00
#
_symmetry.space_group_name_H-M   'P 1'
#
loop_
_entity.id
_entity.type
_entity.pdbx_description
1 polymer ?
#
loop_
_entity_poly.entity_id
_entity_poly.type
_entity_poly.pdbx_seq_one_letter_code
_entity_poly.pdbx_strand_id
1 'polypeptide(L)'
;MTAIIYVDRTKHADDGCDWTNVILWQMNSGARARSRSVFIPAPRPIQVVKPRGAAVTKNNKTVSAPAVKNGRTIKTHTGTVIRARGELVVRLHETATVWSANGNENYDKKTGLRIGAPGRCRLLLETIKPIAKKTDSTAETEVDSQDGELSAQALVAIMKGKTLSYQAILNSIKKYHPGNAMTMVQLQNRIKSMSGSKYVGLTRHDDMPVTHFTLNSVDPRFYVLSSKNLRA
;
A
#
# COMPACT_ATOMS: atom_id res chain seq x y z
N MET A 1 37.39 -40.44 -19.54
CA MET A 1 36.70 -39.81 -18.40
C MET A 1 35.22 -39.67 -18.73
N THR A 2 34.33 -40.39 -18.05
CA THR A 2 32.88 -40.19 -18.13
C THR A 2 32.48 -39.13 -17.10
N ALA A 3 31.99 -37.97 -17.55
CA ALA A 3 31.52 -36.93 -16.65
C ALA A 3 30.19 -37.36 -16.01
N ILE A 4 30.19 -37.52 -14.69
CA ILE A 4 28.97 -37.79 -13.91
C ILE A 4 28.20 -36.47 -13.82
N ILE A 5 27.06 -36.39 -14.53
CA ILE A 5 26.16 -35.25 -14.45
C ILE A 5 25.34 -35.39 -13.16
N TYR A 6 25.65 -34.58 -12.15
CA TYR A 6 24.80 -34.47 -10.96
C TYR A 6 23.61 -33.55 -11.29
N VAL A 7 22.45 -34.15 -11.50
CA VAL A 7 21.19 -33.40 -11.55
C VAL A 7 20.87 -32.93 -10.13
N ASP A 8 20.80 -31.62 -9.94
CA ASP A 8 20.44 -31.00 -8.67
C ASP A 8 18.97 -31.32 -8.32
N ARG A 9 18.76 -32.44 -7.61
CA ARG A 9 17.44 -32.95 -7.20
C ARG A 9 16.73 -32.02 -6.21
N THR A 10 17.42 -31.02 -5.66
CA THR A 10 16.81 -30.06 -4.72
C THR A 10 15.81 -29.11 -5.40
N LYS A 11 15.89 -28.97 -6.73
CA LYS A 11 14.99 -28.08 -7.50
C LYS A 11 13.62 -28.68 -7.76
N HIS A 12 13.43 -29.98 -7.57
CA HIS A 12 12.18 -30.68 -7.85
C HIS A 12 11.75 -31.40 -6.58
N ALA A 13 10.92 -30.73 -5.77
CA ALA A 13 10.29 -31.36 -4.62
C ALA A 13 9.17 -32.29 -5.13
N ASP A 14 9.31 -33.59 -4.89
CA ASP A 14 8.24 -34.56 -5.10
C ASP A 14 7.25 -34.44 -3.93
N ASP A 15 6.00 -34.10 -4.23
CA ASP A 15 4.92 -33.97 -3.25
C ASP A 15 4.30 -35.32 -2.87
N GLY A 16 4.74 -36.42 -3.50
CA GLY A 16 4.28 -37.78 -3.23
C GLY A 16 2.81 -38.02 -3.61
N CYS A 17 2.23 -37.14 -4.43
CA CYS A 17 0.87 -37.27 -4.95
C CYS A 17 0.88 -37.96 -6.32
N ASP A 18 -0.12 -38.80 -6.57
CA ASP A 18 -0.44 -39.29 -7.90
C ASP A 18 -1.24 -38.22 -8.67
N TRP A 19 -0.58 -37.67 -9.69
CA TRP A 19 -1.11 -36.65 -10.58
C TRP A 19 -1.66 -37.21 -11.90
N THR A 20 -1.58 -38.52 -12.14
CA THR A 20 -1.93 -39.15 -13.43
C THR A 20 -3.31 -38.74 -13.93
N ASN A 21 -4.33 -38.84 -13.08
CA ASN A 21 -5.70 -38.47 -13.42
C ASN A 21 -5.86 -36.97 -13.73
N VAL A 22 -5.11 -36.10 -13.05
CA VAL A 22 -5.13 -34.65 -13.28
C VAL A 22 -4.48 -34.31 -14.62
N ILE A 23 -3.35 -34.94 -14.92
CA ILE A 23 -2.63 -34.79 -16.18
C ILE A 23 -3.50 -35.26 -17.35
N LEU A 24 -4.08 -36.46 -17.25
CA LEU A 24 -5.01 -37.00 -18.24
C LEU A 24 -6.23 -36.10 -18.43
N TRP A 25 -6.78 -35.57 -17.34
CA TRP A 25 -7.84 -34.59 -17.42
C TRP A 25 -7.36 -33.36 -18.19
N GLN A 26 -6.25 -32.72 -17.83
CA GLN A 26 -5.78 -31.50 -18.48
C GLN A 26 -5.43 -31.70 -19.97
N MET A 27 -4.80 -32.82 -20.32
CA MET A 27 -4.50 -33.19 -21.71
C MET A 27 -5.77 -33.30 -22.57
N ASN A 28 -6.86 -33.82 -21.98
CA ASN A 28 -8.13 -33.99 -22.67
C ASN A 28 -9.06 -32.76 -22.58
N SER A 29 -8.54 -31.59 -22.16
CA SER A 29 -9.32 -30.34 -22.01
C SER A 29 -9.92 -29.85 -23.34
N GLY A 30 -9.15 -29.89 -24.42
CA GLY A 30 -9.60 -29.46 -25.75
C GLY A 30 -10.73 -30.33 -26.31
N ALA A 31 -10.69 -31.65 -26.11
CA ALA A 31 -11.76 -32.52 -26.58
C ALA A 31 -13.06 -32.28 -25.79
N ARG A 32 -12.97 -32.13 -24.47
CA ARG A 32 -14.14 -31.83 -23.61
C ARG A 32 -14.80 -30.49 -23.94
N ALA A 33 -14.00 -29.48 -24.32
CA ALA A 33 -14.54 -28.19 -24.75
C ALA A 33 -15.32 -28.28 -26.07
N ARG A 34 -14.97 -29.24 -26.94
CA ARG A 34 -15.59 -29.40 -28.27
C ARG A 34 -16.76 -30.38 -28.28
N SER A 35 -16.76 -31.39 -27.42
CA SER A 35 -17.74 -32.48 -27.41
C SER A 35 -19.13 -32.10 -26.87
N ARG A 36 -19.34 -30.87 -26.37
CA ARG A 36 -20.59 -30.44 -25.70
C ARG A 36 -21.05 -31.41 -24.59
N SER A 37 -20.14 -32.25 -24.09
CA SER A 37 -20.43 -33.20 -23.02
C SER A 37 -20.69 -32.45 -21.72
N VAL A 38 -21.42 -33.10 -20.81
CA VAL A 38 -21.68 -32.57 -19.46
C VAL A 38 -20.35 -32.18 -18.79
N PHE A 39 -20.36 -31.05 -18.09
CA PHE A 39 -19.19 -30.56 -17.38
C PHE A 39 -18.77 -31.55 -16.29
N ILE A 40 -17.51 -31.98 -16.32
CA ILE A 40 -16.91 -32.83 -15.29
C ILE A 40 -15.76 -32.04 -14.63
N PRO A 41 -15.83 -31.79 -13.30
CA PRO A 41 -14.79 -31.06 -12.60
C PRO A 41 -13.45 -31.81 -12.63
N ALA A 42 -12.35 -31.06 -12.50
CA ALA A 42 -11.03 -31.66 -12.46
C ALA A 42 -10.88 -32.59 -11.24
N PRO A 43 -10.33 -33.81 -11.41
CA PRO A 43 -10.03 -34.69 -10.29
C PRO A 43 -8.96 -34.06 -9.41
N ARG A 44 -8.97 -34.40 -8.12
CA ARG A 44 -7.92 -33.97 -7.19
C ARG A 44 -6.77 -34.98 -7.19
N PRO A 45 -5.51 -34.54 -7.05
CA PRO A 45 -4.38 -35.44 -6.84
C PRO A 45 -4.59 -36.31 -5.60
N ILE A 46 -4.17 -37.56 -5.67
CA ILE A 46 -4.31 -38.53 -4.57
C ILE A 46 -2.96 -38.67 -3.88
N GLN A 47 -2.90 -38.49 -2.56
CA GLN A 47 -1.64 -38.71 -1.83
C GLN A 47 -1.33 -40.21 -1.79
N VAL A 48 -0.22 -40.63 -2.42
CA VAL A 48 0.20 -42.04 -2.43
C VAL A 48 1.32 -42.29 -1.42
N VAL A 49 2.27 -41.37 -1.33
CA VAL A 49 3.39 -41.45 -0.39
C VAL A 49 3.42 -40.20 0.47
N LYS A 50 3.37 -40.34 1.80
CA LYS A 50 3.60 -39.21 2.69
C LYS A 50 5.09 -38.89 2.70
N PRO A 51 5.54 -37.71 2.24
CA PRO A 51 6.97 -37.40 2.19
C PRO A 51 7.54 -37.41 3.61
N ARG A 52 8.56 -38.26 3.83
CA ARG A 52 9.23 -38.40 5.12
C ARG A 52 10.27 -37.29 5.24
N GLY A 53 9.88 -36.17 5.84
CA GLY A 53 10.80 -35.07 6.12
C GLY A 53 10.54 -33.82 5.30
N ALA A 54 9.38 -33.22 5.48
CA ALA A 54 9.24 -31.78 5.60
C ALA A 54 7.87 -31.57 6.24
N ALA A 55 7.84 -30.99 7.44
CA ALA A 55 6.63 -30.30 7.84
C ALA A 55 6.30 -29.35 6.69
N VAL A 56 5.19 -29.58 6.01
CA VAL A 56 4.66 -28.63 5.05
C VAL A 56 4.38 -27.37 5.87
N THR A 57 5.37 -26.49 5.96
CA THR A 57 5.11 -25.06 6.00
C THR A 57 4.20 -24.89 4.82
N LYS A 58 2.89 -24.76 5.09
CA LYS A 58 1.92 -24.33 4.10
C LYS A 58 2.60 -23.16 3.42
N ASN A 59 2.94 -23.31 2.15
CA ASN A 59 3.40 -22.23 1.32
C ASN A 59 2.23 -21.24 1.28
N ASN A 60 2.13 -20.40 2.32
CA ASN A 60 1.73 -19.03 2.14
C ASN A 60 2.68 -18.55 1.07
N LYS A 61 2.19 -18.63 -0.18
CA LYS A 61 2.67 -17.94 -1.36
C LYS A 61 3.71 -16.96 -0.92
N THR A 62 5.00 -17.27 -1.14
CA THR A 62 6.09 -16.32 -0.91
C THR A 62 5.64 -15.05 -1.57
N VAL A 63 5.14 -14.14 -0.74
CA VAL A 63 4.84 -12.78 -1.10
C VAL A 63 6.25 -12.29 -1.37
N SER A 64 6.64 -12.29 -2.65
CA SER A 64 7.65 -11.39 -3.15
C SER A 64 7.44 -10.09 -2.40
N ALA A 65 8.48 -9.66 -1.67
CA ALA A 65 8.51 -8.56 -0.71
C ALA A 65 7.31 -7.64 -0.87
N PRO A 66 6.48 -7.45 0.18
CA PRO A 66 5.12 -6.95 0.07
C PRO A 66 5.09 -5.89 -1.01
N ALA A 67 4.59 -6.26 -2.20
CA ALA A 67 4.40 -5.29 -3.25
C ALA A 67 3.56 -4.23 -2.57
N VAL A 68 4.15 -3.06 -2.34
CA VAL A 68 3.52 -1.98 -1.59
C VAL A 68 2.30 -1.64 -2.43
N LYS A 69 1.14 -2.25 -2.11
CA LYS A 69 -0.11 -2.07 -2.83
C LYS A 69 -0.69 -0.67 -2.62
N ASN A 70 0.10 0.22 -2.01
CA ASN A 70 -0.17 1.64 -1.79
C ASN A 70 0.99 2.53 -2.27
N GLY A 71 1.88 2.05 -3.12
CA GLY A 71 2.84 2.90 -3.84
C GLY A 71 2.09 3.63 -4.95
N ARG A 72 1.23 4.60 -4.61
CA ARG A 72 0.58 5.45 -5.61
C ARG A 72 1.72 6.09 -6.40
N THR A 73 1.91 5.64 -7.64
CA THR A 73 2.92 6.19 -8.54
C THR A 73 2.75 7.71 -8.60
N ILE A 74 3.70 8.45 -8.00
CA ILE A 74 3.59 9.90 -7.82
C ILE A 74 3.76 10.54 -9.19
N LYS A 75 2.73 11.23 -9.67
CA LYS A 75 2.84 11.94 -10.96
C LYS A 75 3.79 13.13 -10.80
N THR A 76 4.85 13.13 -11.60
CA THR A 76 5.97 14.09 -11.57
C THR A 76 5.77 15.26 -12.54
N HIS A 77 5.05 15.03 -13.64
CA HIS A 77 4.97 15.97 -14.75
C HIS A 77 3.52 16.09 -15.26
N THR A 78 3.21 17.16 -15.99
CA THR A 78 1.99 17.32 -16.78
C THR A 78 2.37 17.46 -18.24
N GLY A 79 1.57 16.92 -19.16
CA GLY A 79 1.75 17.14 -20.60
C GLY A 79 0.46 16.91 -21.38
N THR A 80 0.41 17.39 -22.61
CA THR A 80 -0.73 17.26 -23.51
C THR A 80 -0.60 16.02 -24.38
N VAL A 81 -1.63 15.17 -24.33
CA VAL A 81 -1.75 13.95 -25.13
C VAL A 81 -2.81 14.16 -26.19
N ILE A 82 -2.47 13.93 -27.46
CA ILE A 82 -3.44 13.81 -28.55
C ILE A 82 -4.05 12.42 -28.46
N ARG A 83 -5.38 12.33 -28.29
CA ARG A 83 -6.17 11.08 -28.37
C ARG A 83 -7.09 11.14 -29.57
N ALA A 84 -7.79 10.03 -29.86
CA ALA A 84 -8.82 10.01 -30.89
C ALA A 84 -9.95 11.05 -30.67
N ARG A 85 -10.21 11.43 -29.42
CA ARG A 85 -11.23 12.43 -29.05
C ARG A 85 -10.70 13.87 -29.00
N GLY A 86 -9.43 14.09 -29.36
CA GLY A 86 -8.76 15.39 -29.27
C GLY A 86 -7.66 15.44 -28.22
N GLU A 87 -7.20 16.66 -27.93
CA GLU A 87 -6.10 16.94 -27.01
C GLU A 87 -6.57 16.93 -25.55
N LEU A 88 -5.77 16.31 -24.67
CA LEU A 88 -6.06 16.21 -23.25
C LEU A 88 -4.79 16.45 -22.43
N VAL A 89 -4.86 17.33 -21.42
CA VAL A 89 -3.78 17.52 -20.44
C VAL A 89 -3.82 16.40 -19.41
N VAL A 90 -2.72 15.68 -19.24
CA VAL A 90 -2.62 14.51 -18.37
C VAL A 90 -1.43 14.63 -17.43
N ARG A 91 -1.57 14.06 -16.23
CA ARG A 91 -0.49 13.92 -15.26
C ARG A 91 0.33 12.66 -15.55
N LEU A 92 1.63 12.82 -15.70
CA LEU A 92 2.59 11.80 -16.11
C LEU A 92 3.52 11.43 -14.97
N HIS A 93 3.89 10.16 -14.91
CA HIS A 93 5.01 9.68 -14.12
C HIS A 93 6.20 9.47 -15.05
N GLU A 94 7.33 10.07 -14.68
CA GLU A 94 8.58 9.89 -15.40
C GLU A 94 9.22 8.55 -15.04
N THR A 95 9.52 7.75 -16.05
CA THR A 95 10.35 6.54 -15.93
C THR A 95 11.61 6.75 -16.78
N ALA A 96 12.63 5.89 -16.61
CA ALA A 96 13.89 5.98 -17.34
C ALA A 96 13.71 6.14 -18.87
N THR A 97 12.76 5.41 -19.46
CA THR A 97 12.54 5.35 -20.91
C THR A 97 11.16 5.83 -21.36
N VAL A 98 10.23 6.06 -20.42
CA VAL A 98 8.80 6.20 -20.73
C VAL A 98 8.12 7.26 -19.86
N TRP A 99 7.18 7.98 -20.45
CA TRP A 99 6.17 8.78 -19.77
C TRP A 99 4.90 7.96 -19.53
N SER A 100 4.55 7.70 -18.27
CA SER A 100 3.38 6.90 -17.92
C SER A 100 2.21 7.76 -17.46
N ALA A 101 1.18 7.86 -18.30
CA ALA A 101 -0.08 8.51 -17.97
C ALA A 101 -0.93 7.65 -17.03
N ASN A 102 -1.04 6.34 -17.31
CA ASN A 102 -1.75 5.35 -16.50
C ASN A 102 -1.05 3.98 -16.62
N GLY A 103 -1.53 2.95 -15.89
CA GLY A 103 -0.94 1.60 -15.96
C GLY A 103 -0.90 1.02 -17.39
N ASN A 104 -1.89 1.35 -18.22
CA ASN A 104 -2.02 0.87 -19.60
C ASN A 104 -1.71 1.94 -20.67
N GLU A 105 -1.11 3.05 -20.27
CA GLU A 105 -0.88 4.19 -21.15
C GLU A 105 0.51 4.79 -20.92
N ASN A 106 1.40 4.45 -21.84
CA ASN A 106 2.84 4.65 -21.77
C ASN A 106 3.31 5.26 -23.10
N TYR A 107 4.11 6.32 -23.03
CA TYR A 107 4.66 7.02 -24.20
C TYR A 107 6.18 7.00 -24.16
N ASP A 108 6.80 6.82 -25.31
CA ASP A 108 8.25 6.87 -25.44
C ASP A 108 8.77 8.30 -25.18
N LYS A 109 9.82 8.41 -24.37
CA LYS A 109 10.42 9.68 -23.96
C LYS A 109 11.08 10.42 -25.13
N LYS A 110 11.51 9.71 -26.17
CA LYS A 110 12.18 10.29 -27.35
C LYS A 110 11.19 10.71 -28.43
N THR A 111 10.20 9.87 -28.72
CA THR A 111 9.29 10.07 -29.85
C THR A 111 7.91 10.59 -29.44
N GLY A 112 7.52 10.43 -28.17
CA GLY A 112 6.16 10.74 -27.69
C GLY A 112 5.09 9.76 -28.18
N LEU A 113 5.45 8.74 -28.97
CA LEU A 113 4.50 7.74 -29.47
C LEU A 113 4.08 6.77 -28.36
N ARG A 114 2.83 6.29 -28.45
CA ARG A 114 2.30 5.31 -27.51
C ARG A 114 2.97 3.94 -27.71
N ILE A 115 3.48 3.38 -26.62
CA ILE A 115 4.09 2.05 -26.60
C ILE A 115 3.00 0.97 -26.47
N GLY A 116 3.11 -0.11 -27.23
CA GLY A 116 2.20 -1.26 -27.20
C GLY A 116 0.92 -1.11 -28.04
N ALA A 117 0.63 0.09 -28.53
CA ALA A 117 -0.43 0.35 -29.51
C ALA A 117 -0.08 1.63 -30.29
N PRO A 118 0.89 1.56 -31.22
CA PRO A 118 1.24 2.70 -32.05
C PRO A 118 0.03 3.09 -32.91
N GLY A 119 -0.35 4.36 -32.87
CA GLY A 119 -1.53 4.86 -33.56
C GLY A 119 -1.63 6.37 -33.44
N ARG A 120 -2.84 6.92 -33.66
CA ARG A 120 -3.09 8.38 -33.63
C ARG A 120 -2.86 9.03 -32.25
N CYS A 121 -2.57 8.25 -31.21
CA CYS A 121 -2.33 8.77 -29.88
C CYS A 121 -0.84 9.07 -29.66
N ARG A 122 -0.50 10.32 -29.34
CA ARG A 122 0.88 10.75 -29.03
C ARG A 122 0.91 11.79 -27.92
N LEU A 123 1.97 11.77 -27.14
CA LEU A 123 2.31 12.80 -26.16
C LEU A 123 3.14 13.90 -26.83
N LEU A 124 2.75 15.16 -26.64
CA LEU A 124 3.51 16.32 -27.11
C LEU A 124 4.63 16.63 -26.12
N LEU A 125 5.86 16.27 -26.47
CA LEU A 125 7.03 16.38 -25.59
C LEU A 125 7.32 17.82 -25.16
N GLU A 126 7.06 18.79 -26.04
CA GLU A 126 7.25 20.23 -25.78
C GLU A 126 6.31 20.78 -24.69
N THR A 127 5.17 20.11 -24.47
CA THR A 127 4.18 20.55 -23.48
C THR A 127 4.45 20.02 -22.07
N ILE A 128 5.49 19.20 -21.91
CA ILE A 128 5.79 18.54 -20.64
C ILE A 128 6.37 19.56 -19.66
N LYS A 129 5.69 19.75 -18.54
CA LYS A 129 6.11 20.64 -17.45
C LYS A 129 6.19 19.88 -16.14
N PRO A 130 7.20 20.12 -15.28
CA PRO A 130 7.24 19.51 -13.96
C PRO A 130 6.03 19.98 -13.15
N ILE A 131 5.36 19.04 -12.48
CA ILE A 131 4.37 19.39 -11.46
C ILE A 131 5.19 19.96 -10.32
N ALA A 132 4.91 21.21 -9.93
CA ALA A 132 5.41 21.75 -8.69
C ALA A 132 5.03 20.76 -7.59
N LYS A 133 6.03 20.00 -7.12
CA LYS A 133 5.86 19.26 -5.89
C LYS A 133 5.54 20.37 -4.89
N LYS A 134 4.46 20.24 -4.15
CA LYS A 134 4.43 20.81 -2.81
C LYS A 134 5.50 20.01 -2.06
N THR A 135 6.78 20.33 -2.34
CA THR A 135 7.82 20.16 -1.36
C THR A 135 7.32 21.00 -0.21
N ASP A 136 7.10 20.37 0.92
CA ASP A 136 7.16 21.07 2.18
C ASP A 136 8.39 21.97 2.10
N SER A 137 8.12 23.26 1.99
CA SER A 137 9.10 24.30 1.82
C SER A 137 9.88 24.40 3.12
N THR A 138 10.94 23.62 3.30
CA THR A 138 11.97 23.89 4.32
C THR A 138 13.33 23.26 3.96
N ALA A 139 13.96 23.82 2.95
CA ALA A 139 15.41 23.96 2.79
C ALA A 139 15.52 25.03 1.69
N GLU A 140 15.85 26.29 1.91
CA GLU A 140 16.71 26.90 2.91
C GLU A 140 16.18 28.32 3.16
N THR A 141 15.63 28.56 4.34
CA THR A 141 15.58 29.86 4.99
C THR A 141 15.35 29.53 6.46
N GLU A 142 16.34 29.83 7.29
CA GLU A 142 16.18 29.84 8.73
C GLU A 142 15.18 30.94 9.10
N VAL A 143 13.88 30.61 9.09
CA VAL A 143 12.87 31.32 9.89
C VAL A 143 11.87 30.28 10.38
N ASP A 144 11.70 30.32 11.69
CA ASP A 144 10.86 29.52 12.56
C ASP A 144 9.39 29.42 12.09
N SER A 145 9.04 28.43 11.26
CA SER A 145 7.65 28.07 10.98
C SER A 145 7.22 26.88 11.85
N GLN A 146 7.12 27.12 13.16
CA GLN A 146 6.33 26.29 14.06
C GLN A 146 4.83 26.53 13.83
N ASP A 147 4.26 25.93 12.79
CA ASP A 147 2.79 25.88 12.64
C ASP A 147 2.20 24.83 13.60
N GLY A 148 2.15 25.18 14.89
CA GLY A 148 1.03 24.92 15.80
C GLY A 148 0.56 23.49 16.08
N GLU A 149 1.37 22.45 15.86
CA GLU A 149 0.96 21.08 16.22
C GLU A 149 1.12 20.80 17.73
N LEU A 150 0.02 20.42 18.39
CA LEU A 150 0.06 20.02 19.80
C LEU A 150 1.02 18.87 20.01
N SER A 151 1.99 19.03 20.90
CA SER A 151 2.88 17.95 21.31
C SER A 151 2.10 16.73 21.85
N ALA A 152 2.62 15.51 21.63
CA ALA A 152 1.98 14.27 22.11
C ALA A 152 1.88 14.25 23.64
N GLN A 153 2.87 14.83 24.29
CA GLN A 153 2.91 15.06 25.73
C GLN A 153 1.74 15.95 26.17
N ALA A 154 1.46 17.03 25.45
CA ALA A 154 0.38 17.96 25.76
C ALA A 154 -1.00 17.27 25.64
N LEU A 155 -1.23 16.51 24.57
CA LEU A 155 -2.48 15.77 24.41
C LEU A 155 -2.66 14.69 25.48
N VAL A 156 -1.59 13.94 25.79
CA VAL A 156 -1.62 12.95 26.86
C VAL A 156 -1.89 13.59 28.22
N ALA A 157 -1.29 14.75 28.51
CA ALA A 157 -1.52 15.46 29.77
C ALA A 157 -2.99 15.89 29.93
N ILE A 158 -3.65 16.28 28.84
CA ILE A 158 -5.08 16.62 28.83
C ILE A 158 -5.95 15.38 29.12
N MET A 159 -5.62 14.25 28.50
CA MET A 159 -6.44 13.03 28.53
C MET A 159 -6.16 12.12 29.73
N LYS A 160 -4.96 12.20 30.32
CA LYS A 160 -4.53 11.29 31.39
C LYS A 160 -5.45 11.43 32.60
N GLY A 161 -6.03 10.32 33.04
CA GLY A 161 -6.90 10.26 34.21
C GLY A 161 -8.30 10.86 34.02
N LYS A 162 -8.71 11.13 32.77
CA LYS A 162 -10.04 11.66 32.45
C LYS A 162 -10.71 10.81 31.37
N THR A 163 -12.03 10.69 31.47
CA THR A 163 -12.87 10.11 30.43
C THR A 163 -13.50 11.25 29.64
N LEU A 164 -13.02 11.48 28.42
CA LEU A 164 -13.37 12.67 27.63
C LEU A 164 -13.93 12.28 26.25
N SER A 165 -14.91 13.05 25.77
CA SER A 165 -15.36 12.99 24.37
C SER A 165 -14.46 13.83 23.46
N TYR A 166 -14.53 13.62 22.15
CA TYR A 166 -13.78 14.43 21.17
C TYR A 166 -13.96 15.94 21.37
N GLN A 167 -15.19 16.39 21.62
CA GLN A 167 -15.48 17.82 21.83
C GLN A 167 -14.88 18.34 23.13
N ALA A 168 -14.91 17.55 24.21
CA ALA A 168 -14.29 17.93 25.47
C ALA A 168 -12.75 18.04 25.33
N ILE A 169 -12.14 17.17 24.52
CA ILE A 169 -10.71 17.25 24.21
C ILE A 169 -10.40 18.51 23.40
N LEU A 170 -11.18 18.84 22.37
CA LEU A 170 -10.98 20.08 21.61
C LEU A 170 -11.15 21.34 22.48
N ASN A 171 -12.15 21.36 23.36
CA ASN A 171 -12.38 22.51 24.25
C ASN A 171 -11.25 22.68 25.27
N SER A 172 -10.74 21.58 25.82
CA SER A 172 -9.59 21.63 26.73
C SER A 172 -8.31 22.05 26.01
N ILE A 173 -8.09 21.60 24.77
CA ILE A 173 -7.01 22.08 23.91
C ILE A 173 -7.10 23.59 23.72
N LYS A 174 -8.26 24.12 23.33
CA LYS A 174 -8.47 25.56 23.15
C LYS A 174 -8.18 26.34 24.44
N LYS A 175 -8.51 25.76 25.60
CA LYS A 175 -8.31 26.38 26.92
C LYS A 175 -6.84 26.42 27.34
N TYR A 176 -6.11 25.31 27.19
CA TYR A 176 -4.74 25.17 27.70
C TYR A 176 -3.66 25.48 26.65
N HIS A 177 -4.01 25.45 25.36
CA HIS A 177 -3.10 25.67 24.23
C HIS A 177 -3.78 26.54 23.15
N PRO A 178 -4.01 27.84 23.41
CA PRO A 178 -4.69 28.73 22.47
C PRO A 178 -3.94 28.95 21.14
N GLY A 179 -2.62 28.72 21.11
CA GLY A 179 -1.80 28.82 19.90
C GLY A 179 -1.95 27.66 18.90
N ASN A 180 -2.58 26.55 19.31
CA ASN A 180 -2.69 25.35 18.50
C ASN A 180 -4.14 25.08 18.10
N ALA A 181 -4.53 25.52 16.90
CA ALA A 181 -5.87 25.30 16.36
C ALA A 181 -6.01 23.88 15.77
N MET A 182 -6.24 22.88 16.63
CA MET A 182 -6.48 21.50 16.17
C MET A 182 -7.92 21.32 15.64
N THR A 183 -8.05 20.78 14.43
CA THR A 183 -9.35 20.43 13.83
C THR A 183 -9.86 19.06 14.31
N MET A 184 -11.17 18.82 14.18
CA MET A 184 -11.78 17.54 14.57
C MET A 184 -11.16 16.33 13.85
N VAL A 185 -10.89 16.45 12.55
CA VAL A 185 -10.30 15.37 11.74
C VAL A 185 -8.88 15.04 12.20
N GLN A 186 -8.08 16.07 12.52
CA GLN A 186 -6.74 15.87 13.06
C GLN A 186 -6.81 15.14 14.41
N LEU A 187 -7.74 15.53 15.29
CA LEU A 187 -7.91 14.86 16.58
C LEU A 187 -8.33 13.39 16.42
N GLN A 188 -9.27 13.11 15.52
CA GLN A 188 -9.72 11.74 15.21
C GLN A 188 -8.58 10.86 14.69
N ASN A 189 -7.79 11.36 13.74
CA ASN A 189 -6.63 10.63 13.21
C ASN A 189 -5.60 10.34 14.30
N ARG A 190 -5.39 11.28 15.21
CA ARG A 190 -4.44 11.13 16.31
C ARG A 190 -4.91 10.13 17.34
N ILE A 191 -6.17 10.19 17.75
CA ILE A 191 -6.76 9.21 18.68
C ILE A 191 -6.77 7.82 18.05
N LYS A 192 -7.08 7.70 16.75
CA LYS A 192 -6.98 6.44 16.00
C LYS A 192 -5.55 5.88 15.99
N SER A 193 -4.54 6.73 15.80
CA SER A 193 -3.13 6.34 15.88
C SER A 193 -2.76 5.87 17.29
N MET A 194 -3.21 6.58 18.33
CA MET A 194 -3.02 6.20 19.73
C MET A 194 -3.69 4.86 20.05
N SER A 195 -4.94 4.65 19.64
CA SER A 195 -5.67 3.40 19.89
C SER A 195 -5.04 2.18 19.22
N GLY A 196 -4.35 2.39 18.09
CA GLY A 196 -3.64 1.33 17.38
C GLY A 196 -2.22 1.06 17.89
N SER A 197 -1.70 1.91 18.78
CA SER A 197 -0.34 1.81 19.29
C SER A 197 -0.25 0.83 20.47
N LYS A 198 0.76 -0.05 20.45
CA LYS A 198 1.06 -0.95 21.58
C LYS A 198 1.52 -0.19 22.84
N TYR A 199 1.96 1.05 22.69
CA TYR A 199 2.57 1.86 23.75
C TYR A 199 1.56 2.71 24.53
N VAL A 200 0.27 2.67 24.13
CA VAL A 200 -0.78 3.49 24.72
C VAL A 200 -1.96 2.61 25.10
N GLY A 201 -2.30 2.58 26.39
CA GLY A 201 -3.51 1.95 26.89
C GLY A 201 -4.69 2.91 26.80
N LEU A 202 -5.35 2.98 25.63
CA LEU A 202 -6.54 3.80 25.42
C LEU A 202 -7.78 2.91 25.33
N THR A 203 -8.74 3.15 26.23
CA THR A 203 -10.02 2.46 26.24
C THR A 203 -11.09 3.35 25.63
N ARG A 204 -11.89 2.75 24.75
CA ARG A 204 -13.02 3.41 24.09
C ARG A 204 -14.30 2.93 24.75
N HIS A 205 -15.14 3.88 25.15
CA HIS A 205 -16.41 3.65 25.79
C HIS A 205 -17.53 3.91 24.78
N ASP A 206 -18.17 2.82 24.34
CA ASP A 206 -19.34 2.83 23.43
C ASP A 206 -20.67 2.63 24.19
N ASP A 207 -20.60 2.46 25.52
CA ASP A 207 -21.72 2.35 26.46
C ASP A 207 -22.40 3.71 26.74
N MET A 208 -21.73 4.82 26.39
CA MET A 208 -22.25 6.18 26.52
C MET A 208 -22.87 6.68 25.21
N PRO A 209 -23.85 7.61 25.27
CA PRO A 209 -24.54 8.13 24.07
C PRO A 209 -23.60 8.85 23.10
N VAL A 210 -22.44 9.30 23.59
CA VAL A 210 -21.35 9.86 22.79
C VAL A 210 -20.09 9.03 23.08
N THR A 211 -19.26 8.81 22.07
CA THR A 211 -18.00 8.08 22.25
C THR A 211 -17.05 8.84 23.19
N HIS A 212 -16.63 8.17 24.26
CA HIS A 212 -15.63 8.70 25.19
C HIS A 212 -14.37 7.84 25.19
N PHE A 213 -13.26 8.47 25.56
CA PHE A 213 -11.96 7.82 25.64
C PHE A 213 -11.39 8.01 27.04
N THR A 214 -10.88 6.92 27.60
CA THR A 214 -10.12 6.94 28.86
C THR A 214 -8.70 6.50 28.56
N LEU A 215 -7.75 7.37 28.88
CA LEU A 215 -6.32 7.10 28.73
C LEU A 215 -5.76 6.54 30.04
N ASN A 216 -5.49 5.23 30.04
CA ASN A 216 -5.07 4.49 31.23
C ASN A 216 -3.55 4.59 31.45
N SER A 217 -2.76 4.32 30.40
CA SER A 217 -1.30 4.32 30.46
C SER A 217 -0.67 4.80 29.15
N VAL A 218 0.52 5.39 29.25
CA VAL A 218 1.36 5.77 28.11
C VAL A 218 2.80 5.41 28.46
N ASP A 219 3.43 4.59 27.63
CA ASP A 219 4.86 4.28 27.70
C ASP A 219 5.67 5.49 27.17
N PRO A 220 6.73 5.95 27.86
CA PRO A 220 7.61 7.01 27.39
C PRO A 220 8.13 6.84 25.95
N ARG A 221 8.28 5.60 25.46
CA ARG A 221 8.67 5.30 24.07
C ARG A 221 7.68 5.84 23.04
N PHE A 222 6.41 5.99 23.42
CA PHE A 222 5.39 6.58 22.56
C PHE A 222 5.75 8.00 22.13
N TYR A 223 6.31 8.82 23.03
CA TYR A 223 6.67 10.19 22.72
C TYR A 223 7.79 10.30 21.68
N VAL A 224 8.77 9.39 21.74
CA VAL A 224 9.90 9.34 20.79
C VAL A 224 9.43 8.90 19.39
N LEU A 225 8.48 7.97 19.32
CA LEU A 225 7.90 7.54 18.04
C LEU A 225 6.96 8.61 17.47
N SER A 226 6.18 9.25 18.34
CA SER A 226 5.28 10.32 17.92
C SER A 226 6.06 11.51 17.37
N SER A 227 7.21 11.88 17.96
CA SER A 227 8.02 12.99 17.46
C SER A 227 8.71 12.70 16.13
N LYS A 228 9.07 11.43 15.87
CA LYS A 228 9.63 11.00 14.58
C LYS A 228 8.57 11.00 13.46
N ASN A 229 7.32 10.67 13.79
CA ASN A 229 6.22 10.72 12.83
C ASN A 229 5.75 12.16 12.51
N LEU A 230 6.19 13.19 13.25
CA LEU A 230 5.98 14.61 12.90
C LEU A 230 6.90 15.07 11.76
N ARG A 231 7.92 14.27 11.40
CA ARG A 231 8.94 14.62 10.40
C ARG A 231 8.84 13.82 9.10
N ALA A 232 7.79 13.03 8.93
CA ALA A 232 7.61 12.10 7.81
C ALA A 232 6.35 12.40 7.00
#